data_AF-A0A0M5IPF3-F1
#
_entry.id   AF-A0A0M5IPF3-F1
#
_cell.length_a   1.000
_cell.length_b   1.000
_cell.length_c   1.000
_cell.angle_alpha   90.00
_cell.angle_beta   90.00
_cell.angle_gamma   90.00
#
_symmetry.space_group_name_H-M   'P 1'
#
loop_
_entity.id
_entity.type
_entity.pdbx_description
1 polymer ?
#
loop_
_entity_poly.entity_id
_entity_poly.type
_entity_poly.pdbx_seq_one_letter_code
_entity_poly.pdbx_strand_id
1 'polypeptide(L)'
;MTEYPAVYEFTPTGLSAFKRIFEGELPESAINPVDPQFALPVSGTKSISDAPAATSKELAARVLQSLGSEWTHVLPRAGIWAWLTFILRDVVFPKNSEGDRKPKEIHRWYPSSPGDWQKAQRHLVRMPVVLLGSLGDAADHLLCAHPSVLPEIREQLTSQQDMFSMEFQRAARQLYFDDGKNGLKRGAGGKTAGTPRRLAKVRQQLDVTWNLFDLDAAHIVNLLPREFDRFKPKAQ
;
A
#
# COMPACT_ATOMS: atom_id res chain seq x y z
N MET A 1 -19.02 5.04 -12.63
CA MET A 1 -17.79 4.29 -12.94
C MET A 1 -17.30 4.78 -14.28
N THR A 2 -16.09 5.32 -14.30
CA THR A 2 -15.43 5.86 -15.47
C THR A 2 -14.26 4.96 -15.84
N GLU A 3 -14.20 4.59 -17.13
CA GLU A 3 -13.04 3.91 -17.72
C GLU A 3 -12.13 4.96 -18.35
N TYR A 4 -10.84 4.90 -18.03
CA TYR A 4 -9.81 5.73 -18.64
C TYR A 4 -9.02 4.86 -19.62
N PRO A 5 -8.75 5.32 -20.86
CA PRO A 5 -8.14 4.50 -21.90
C PRO A 5 -6.67 4.16 -21.62
N ALA A 6 -6.02 4.91 -20.74
CA ALA A 6 -4.64 4.73 -20.31
C ALA A 6 -4.47 5.26 -18.88
N VAL A 7 -3.31 5.01 -18.27
CA VAL A 7 -2.86 5.76 -17.10
C VAL A 7 -2.31 7.10 -17.58
N TYR A 8 -2.57 8.18 -16.85
CA TYR A 8 -2.04 9.51 -17.15
C TYR A 8 -1.08 9.97 -16.06
N GLU A 9 -0.25 10.95 -16.42
CA GLU A 9 0.59 11.69 -15.51
C GLU A 9 0.10 13.14 -15.44
N PHE A 10 -0.13 13.66 -14.24
CA PHE A 10 -0.41 15.08 -14.10
C PHE A 10 0.79 15.94 -14.53
N THR A 11 0.51 16.96 -15.34
CA THR A 11 1.44 18.06 -15.67
C THR A 11 1.74 18.89 -14.41
N PRO A 12 2.71 19.82 -14.43
CA PRO A 12 2.92 20.74 -13.31
C PRO A 12 1.63 21.49 -12.90
N THR A 13 0.81 21.89 -13.87
CA THR A 13 -0.51 22.52 -13.65
C THR A 13 -1.47 21.55 -12.96
N GLY A 14 -1.58 20.31 -13.46
CA GLY A 14 -2.41 19.27 -12.85
C GLY A 14 -2.00 18.91 -11.42
N LEU A 15 -0.69 18.80 -11.16
CA LEU A 15 -0.15 18.51 -9.82
C LEU A 15 -0.45 19.64 -8.83
N SER A 16 -0.31 20.90 -9.27
CA SER A 16 -0.64 22.06 -8.45
C SER A 16 -2.13 22.06 -8.10
N ALA A 17 -3.00 21.89 -9.11
CA ALA A 17 -4.44 21.82 -8.89
C ALA A 17 -4.83 20.63 -7.99
N PHE A 18 -4.20 19.46 -8.16
CA PHE A 18 -4.45 18.27 -7.36
C PHE A 18 -4.21 18.52 -5.86
N LYS A 19 -3.07 19.15 -5.52
CA LYS A 19 -2.76 19.50 -4.13
C LYS A 19 -3.80 20.42 -3.54
N ARG A 20 -4.12 21.51 -4.25
CA ARG A 20 -5.13 22.50 -3.84
C ARG A 20 -6.51 21.89 -3.65
N ILE A 21 -6.90 20.88 -4.45
CA ILE A 21 -8.14 20.13 -4.24
C ILE A 21 -8.10 19.34 -2.93
N PHE A 22 -7.02 18.61 -2.66
CA PHE A 22 -6.88 17.79 -1.44
C PHE A 22 -6.65 18.62 -0.17
N GLU A 23 -6.21 19.87 -0.32
CA GLU A 23 -6.13 20.89 0.73
C GLU A 23 -7.45 21.64 0.94
N GLY A 24 -8.45 21.43 0.08
CA GLY A 24 -9.78 22.05 0.17
C GLY A 24 -9.87 23.45 -0.44
N GLU A 25 -8.86 23.90 -1.17
CA GLU A 25 -8.81 25.22 -1.82
C GLU A 25 -9.51 25.27 -3.18
N LEU A 26 -9.67 24.11 -3.85
CA LEU A 26 -10.32 23.99 -5.16
C LEU A 26 -11.36 22.87 -5.15
N PRO A 27 -12.48 23.01 -5.89
CA PRO A 27 -13.42 21.91 -6.06
C PRO A 27 -12.83 20.82 -6.96
N GLU A 28 -13.28 19.56 -6.78
CA GLU A 28 -12.84 18.43 -7.62
C GLU A 28 -13.11 18.66 -9.12
N SER A 29 -14.13 19.45 -9.46
CA SER A 29 -14.47 19.80 -10.85
C SER A 29 -13.45 20.75 -11.50
N ALA A 30 -12.48 21.27 -10.76
CA ALA A 30 -11.42 22.13 -11.29
C ALA A 30 -10.41 21.38 -12.17
N ILE A 31 -10.40 20.05 -12.13
CA ILE A 31 -9.54 19.20 -12.96
C ILE A 31 -10.39 18.25 -13.79
N ASN A 32 -10.17 18.25 -15.10
CA ASN A 32 -10.49 17.12 -15.94
C ASN A 32 -9.25 16.21 -16.04
N PRO A 33 -9.29 14.97 -15.52
CA PRO A 33 -8.11 14.11 -15.41
C PRO A 33 -7.61 13.56 -16.76
N VAL A 34 -8.26 13.87 -17.88
CA VAL A 34 -7.79 13.49 -19.23
C VAL A 34 -7.52 14.69 -20.14
N ASP A 35 -7.71 15.90 -19.63
CA ASP A 35 -7.42 17.12 -20.38
C ASP A 35 -5.90 17.35 -20.45
N PRO A 36 -5.30 17.53 -21.65
CA PRO A 36 -3.88 17.76 -21.83
C PRO A 36 -3.28 18.93 -21.03
N GLN A 37 -4.09 19.91 -20.64
CA GLN A 37 -3.65 20.98 -19.74
C GLN A 37 -3.22 20.42 -18.38
N PHE A 38 -3.94 19.43 -17.87
CA PHE A 38 -3.76 18.87 -16.53
C PHE A 38 -3.02 17.53 -16.55
N ALA A 39 -3.22 16.69 -17.56
CA ALA A 39 -2.69 15.33 -17.57
C ALA A 39 -2.31 14.86 -19.00
N LEU A 40 -1.20 14.13 -19.12
CA LEU A 40 -0.75 13.51 -20.37
C LEU A 40 -0.78 11.98 -20.25
N PRO A 41 -1.24 11.25 -21.28
CA PRO A 41 -1.28 9.79 -21.24
C PRO A 41 0.14 9.22 -21.15
N VAL A 42 0.31 8.16 -20.37
CA VAL A 42 1.58 7.45 -20.22
C VAL A 42 1.64 6.33 -21.25
N SER A 43 2.58 6.46 -22.20
CA SER A 43 2.80 5.46 -23.25
C SER A 43 3.04 4.06 -22.69
N GLY A 44 2.44 3.05 -23.32
CA GLY A 44 2.58 1.64 -22.94
C GLY A 44 1.68 1.17 -21.80
N THR A 45 0.91 2.08 -21.18
CA THR A 45 -0.09 1.72 -20.16
C THR A 45 -1.41 1.30 -20.81
N LYS A 46 -2.20 0.52 -20.08
CA LYS A 46 -3.52 0.03 -20.49
C LYS A 46 -4.62 0.81 -19.78
N SER A 47 -5.87 0.52 -20.15
CA SER A 47 -7.03 1.14 -19.53
C SER A 47 -7.11 0.84 -18.03
N ILE A 48 -7.76 1.73 -17.29
CA ILE A 48 -8.00 1.60 -15.85
C ILE A 48 -9.37 2.16 -15.50
N SER A 49 -10.03 1.54 -14.53
CA SER A 49 -11.33 1.99 -14.03
C SER A 49 -11.27 2.50 -12.59
N ASP A 50 -12.15 3.44 -12.27
CA ASP A 50 -12.42 3.90 -10.90
C ASP A 50 -13.40 3.01 -10.12
N ALA A 51 -13.62 1.77 -10.57
CA ALA A 51 -14.56 0.85 -9.95
C ALA A 51 -14.22 0.61 -8.45
N PRO A 52 -15.22 0.30 -7.60
CA PRO A 52 -14.95 -0.09 -6.22
C PRO A 52 -13.96 -1.26 -6.12
N ALA A 53 -13.27 -1.36 -4.98
CA ALA A 53 -12.41 -2.49 -4.64
C ALA A 53 -12.63 -2.84 -3.16
N ALA A 54 -12.87 -4.12 -2.86
CA ALA A 54 -13.13 -4.57 -1.50
C ALA A 54 -11.85 -4.58 -0.65
N THR A 55 -10.70 -4.81 -1.30
CA THR A 55 -9.39 -4.89 -0.64
C THR A 55 -8.36 -4.01 -1.33
N SER A 56 -7.33 -3.61 -0.59
CA SER A 56 -6.15 -2.93 -1.15
C SER A 56 -5.42 -3.82 -2.16
N LYS A 57 -5.49 -5.15 -2.02
CA LYS A 57 -4.94 -6.12 -2.99
C LYS A 57 -5.62 -6.02 -4.34
N GLU A 58 -6.96 -5.98 -4.37
CA GLU A 58 -7.73 -5.82 -5.61
C GLU A 58 -7.44 -4.48 -6.30
N LEU A 59 -7.40 -3.38 -5.53
CA LEU A 59 -7.03 -2.06 -6.05
C LEU A 59 -5.62 -2.09 -6.66
N ALA A 60 -4.65 -2.64 -5.93
CA ALA A 60 -3.26 -2.72 -6.38
C ALA A 60 -3.11 -3.59 -7.63
N ALA A 61 -3.81 -4.73 -7.70
CA ALA A 61 -3.77 -5.64 -8.84
C ALA A 61 -4.27 -4.95 -10.11
N ARG A 62 -5.36 -4.18 -10.00
CA ARG A 62 -5.89 -3.38 -11.12
C ARG A 62 -4.89 -2.35 -11.60
N VAL A 63 -4.29 -1.59 -10.67
CA VAL A 63 -3.29 -0.59 -11.03
C VAL A 63 -2.06 -1.23 -11.68
N LEU A 64 -1.55 -2.36 -11.15
CA LEU A 64 -0.44 -3.10 -11.75
C LEU A 64 -0.78 -3.61 -13.15
N GLN A 65 -1.99 -4.14 -13.36
CA GLN A 65 -2.45 -4.60 -14.67
C GLN A 65 -2.43 -3.45 -15.69
N SER A 66 -2.86 -2.26 -15.29
CA SER A 66 -2.85 -1.07 -16.15
C SER A 66 -1.45 -0.51 -16.40
N LEU A 67 -0.55 -0.57 -15.41
CA LEU A 67 0.84 -0.11 -15.55
C LEU A 67 1.72 -1.06 -16.39
N GLY A 68 1.41 -2.37 -16.40
CA GLY A 68 2.17 -3.37 -17.16
C GLY A 68 3.48 -3.81 -16.49
N SER A 69 4.35 -4.50 -17.25
CA SER A 69 5.60 -5.10 -16.73
C SER A 69 6.60 -4.06 -16.23
N GLU A 70 6.58 -2.86 -16.81
CA GLU A 70 7.51 -1.76 -16.51
C GLU A 70 7.05 -0.86 -15.36
N TRP A 71 6.14 -1.35 -14.49
CA TRP A 71 5.54 -0.55 -13.41
C TRP A 71 6.58 0.06 -12.45
N THR A 72 7.77 -0.54 -12.32
CA THR A 72 8.84 -0.02 -11.47
C THR A 72 9.39 1.32 -11.99
N HIS A 73 9.40 1.55 -13.31
CA HIS A 73 9.86 2.80 -13.92
C HIS A 73 8.97 4.00 -13.59
N VAL A 74 7.71 3.78 -13.17
CA VAL A 74 6.80 4.86 -12.78
C VAL A 74 6.90 5.23 -11.31
N LEU A 75 7.63 4.48 -10.48
CA LEU A 75 7.77 4.75 -9.05
C LEU A 75 8.26 6.17 -8.69
N PRO A 76 9.23 6.78 -9.39
CA PRO A 76 9.67 8.15 -9.08
C PRO A 76 8.73 9.24 -9.64
N ARG A 77 7.75 8.88 -10.49
CA ARG A 77 6.89 9.83 -11.22
C ARG A 77 5.70 10.27 -10.37
N ALA A 78 5.88 11.34 -9.60
CA ALA A 78 4.86 11.85 -8.68
C ALA A 78 3.51 12.18 -9.37
N GLY A 79 3.55 12.67 -10.61
CA GLY A 79 2.35 13.01 -11.38
C GLY A 79 1.45 11.79 -11.68
N ILE A 80 2.03 10.61 -11.86
CA ILE A 80 1.27 9.37 -12.09
C ILE A 80 0.53 8.96 -10.80
N TRP A 81 1.23 8.98 -9.66
CA TRP A 81 0.63 8.58 -8.38
C TRP A 81 -0.41 9.58 -7.89
N ALA A 82 -0.22 10.87 -8.14
CA ALA A 82 -1.21 11.91 -7.88
C ALA A 82 -2.45 11.71 -8.77
N TRP A 83 -2.25 11.43 -10.07
CA TRP A 83 -3.36 11.14 -10.99
C TRP A 83 -4.16 9.90 -10.59
N LEU A 84 -3.47 8.79 -10.29
CA LEU A 84 -4.10 7.56 -9.79
C LEU A 84 -4.87 7.82 -8.50
N THR A 85 -4.31 8.60 -7.58
CA THR A 85 -5.00 8.98 -6.34
C THR A 85 -6.25 9.80 -6.62
N PHE A 86 -6.18 10.73 -7.58
CA PHE A 86 -7.33 11.53 -7.97
C PHE A 86 -8.44 10.67 -8.57
N ILE A 87 -8.16 9.82 -9.55
CA ILE A 87 -9.21 9.00 -10.17
C ILE A 87 -9.77 7.93 -9.22
N LEU A 88 -8.96 7.43 -8.28
CA LEU A 88 -9.38 6.44 -7.29
C LEU A 88 -9.89 7.04 -5.97
N ARG A 89 -10.02 8.37 -5.88
CA ARG A 89 -10.35 9.09 -4.63
C ARG A 89 -11.65 8.63 -3.98
N ASP A 90 -12.64 8.20 -4.76
CA ASP A 90 -13.89 7.66 -4.21
C ASP A 90 -13.71 6.32 -3.49
N VAL A 91 -12.68 5.55 -3.87
CA VAL A 91 -12.35 4.26 -3.25
C VAL A 91 -11.45 4.46 -2.02
N VAL A 92 -10.42 5.30 -2.13
CA VAL A 92 -9.43 5.49 -1.05
C VAL A 92 -9.78 6.60 -0.06
N PHE A 93 -10.61 7.56 -0.45
CA PHE A 93 -11.08 8.68 0.37
C PHE A 93 -12.59 8.88 0.17
N PRO A 94 -13.43 7.90 0.50
CA PRO A 94 -14.88 8.03 0.34
C PRO A 94 -15.40 9.24 1.11
N LYS A 95 -16.40 9.91 0.55
CA LYS A 95 -17.08 11.02 1.21
C LYS A 95 -17.78 10.53 2.48
N ASN A 96 -17.79 11.34 3.52
CA ASN A 96 -18.58 11.09 4.73
C ASN A 96 -20.08 11.37 4.47
N SER A 97 -20.91 11.20 5.49
CA SER A 97 -22.35 11.51 5.42
C SER A 97 -22.68 12.98 5.11
N GLU A 98 -21.73 13.89 5.31
CA GLU A 98 -21.86 15.32 5.03
C GLU A 98 -21.41 15.67 3.60
N GLY A 99 -20.88 14.71 2.83
CA GLY A 99 -20.39 14.90 1.47
C GLY A 99 -18.91 15.31 1.37
N ASP A 100 -18.20 15.40 2.50
CA ASP A 100 -16.81 15.82 2.58
C ASP A 100 -15.83 14.64 2.55
N ARG A 101 -14.63 14.87 1.99
CA ARG A 101 -13.50 13.95 2.11
C ARG A 101 -12.57 14.39 3.23
N LYS A 102 -12.09 13.42 4.01
CA LYS A 102 -11.06 13.64 5.04
C LYS A 102 -9.79 12.88 4.66
N PRO A 103 -8.96 13.42 3.74
CA PRO A 103 -7.77 12.73 3.26
C PRO A 103 -6.67 12.57 4.33
N LYS A 104 -6.76 13.31 5.44
CA LYS A 104 -5.82 13.33 6.57
C LYS A 104 -4.42 13.75 6.10
N GLU A 105 -3.37 13.14 6.65
CA GLU A 105 -1.98 13.48 6.37
C GLU A 105 -1.64 13.45 4.88
N ILE A 106 -0.83 14.42 4.44
CA ILE A 106 -0.39 14.58 3.04
C ILE A 106 0.19 13.30 2.43
N HIS A 107 0.92 12.51 3.22
CA HIS A 107 1.58 11.29 2.74
C HIS A 107 0.62 10.15 2.37
N ARG A 108 -0.67 10.27 2.71
CA ARG A 108 -1.69 9.29 2.30
C ARG A 108 -2.12 9.46 0.84
N TRP A 109 -2.05 10.69 0.32
CA TRP A 109 -2.57 11.06 -1.00
C TRP A 109 -1.55 11.72 -1.94
N TYR A 110 -0.48 12.28 -1.39
CA TYR A 110 0.63 12.80 -2.17
C TYR A 110 1.87 11.91 -2.03
N PRO A 111 2.51 11.49 -3.13
CA PRO A 111 3.69 10.63 -3.07
C PRO A 111 4.85 11.35 -2.36
N SER A 112 5.36 10.72 -1.31
CA SER A 112 6.58 11.18 -0.63
C SER A 112 7.82 10.93 -1.50
N SER A 113 8.90 11.67 -1.22
CA SER A 113 10.19 11.47 -1.87
C SER A 113 10.63 9.99 -1.78
N PRO A 114 11.25 9.41 -2.83
CA PRO A 114 11.58 7.98 -2.87
C PRO A 114 12.44 7.44 -1.71
N GLY A 115 13.18 8.30 -1.00
CA GLY A 115 14.00 7.91 0.17
C GLY A 115 13.33 8.04 1.54
N ASP A 116 12.12 8.62 1.62
CA ASP A 116 11.42 8.79 2.91
C ASP A 116 10.49 7.61 3.18
N TRP A 117 11.07 6.44 3.46
CA TRP A 117 10.35 5.17 3.64
C TRP A 117 9.27 5.23 4.72
N GLN A 118 9.54 5.95 5.81
CA GLN A 118 8.60 6.13 6.91
C GLN A 118 7.30 6.81 6.44
N LYS A 119 7.40 7.78 5.54
CA LYS A 119 6.23 8.49 5.00
C LYS A 119 5.67 7.83 3.75
N ALA A 120 6.53 7.32 2.87
CA ALA A 120 6.14 6.69 1.60
C ALA A 120 5.18 5.51 1.82
N GLN A 121 5.38 4.72 2.88
CA GLN A 121 4.52 3.58 3.18
C GLN A 121 3.06 3.94 3.55
N ARG A 122 2.78 5.19 3.91
CA ARG A 122 1.42 5.65 4.25
C ARG A 122 0.54 5.90 3.03
N HIS A 123 1.11 5.96 1.84
CA HIS A 123 0.38 6.29 0.62
C HIS A 123 -0.62 5.19 0.24
N LEU A 124 -1.91 5.55 0.12
CA LEU A 124 -2.99 4.56 0.00
C LEU A 124 -3.07 3.84 -1.35
N VAL A 125 -2.52 4.43 -2.43
CA VAL A 125 -2.46 3.78 -3.75
C VAL A 125 -1.06 3.19 -4.04
N ARG A 126 -0.03 4.04 -4.06
CA ARG A 126 1.35 3.65 -4.37
C ARG A 126 1.88 2.51 -3.50
N MET A 127 1.66 2.54 -2.19
CA MET A 127 2.25 1.52 -1.33
C MET A 127 1.64 0.13 -1.53
N PRO A 128 0.32 -0.04 -1.62
CA PRO A 128 -0.27 -1.31 -2.05
C PRO A 128 0.28 -1.86 -3.37
N VAL A 129 0.51 -1.00 -4.35
CA VAL A 129 1.10 -1.39 -5.65
C VAL A 129 2.53 -1.88 -5.50
N VAL A 130 3.36 -1.16 -4.75
CA VAL A 130 4.74 -1.58 -4.44
C VAL A 130 4.75 -2.93 -3.72
N LEU A 131 3.91 -3.09 -2.70
CA LEU A 131 3.85 -4.32 -1.92
C LEU A 131 3.42 -5.51 -2.79
N LEU A 132 2.35 -5.38 -3.57
CA LEU A 132 1.88 -6.47 -4.41
C LEU A 132 2.87 -6.77 -5.55
N GLY A 133 3.42 -5.74 -6.18
CA GLY A 133 4.36 -5.90 -7.30
C GLY A 133 5.70 -6.51 -6.88
N SER A 134 6.17 -6.24 -5.66
CA SER A 134 7.45 -6.76 -5.15
C SER A 134 7.32 -8.08 -4.40
N LEU A 135 6.19 -8.35 -3.74
CA LEU A 135 6.04 -9.48 -2.81
C LEU A 135 4.97 -10.49 -3.25
N GLY A 136 4.12 -10.14 -4.23
CA GLY A 136 2.97 -10.97 -4.61
C GLY A 136 2.10 -11.31 -3.40
N ASP A 137 1.73 -12.58 -3.27
CA ASP A 137 0.88 -13.07 -2.18
C ASP A 137 1.55 -13.02 -0.80
N ALA A 138 2.88 -12.86 -0.72
CA ALA A 138 3.55 -12.66 0.57
C ALA A 138 3.07 -11.37 1.28
N ALA A 139 2.49 -10.41 0.55
CA ALA A 139 1.93 -9.17 1.10
C ALA A 139 0.46 -9.25 1.54
N ASP A 140 -0.22 -10.41 1.49
CA ASP A 140 -1.67 -10.49 1.75
C ASP A 140 -2.10 -9.88 3.09
N HIS A 141 -1.33 -10.14 4.15
CA HIS A 141 -1.56 -9.59 5.48
C HIS A 141 -1.48 -8.05 5.54
N LEU A 142 -0.84 -7.41 4.57
CA LEU A 142 -0.72 -5.96 4.45
C LEU A 142 -1.81 -5.34 3.56
N LEU A 143 -2.47 -6.16 2.73
CA LEU A 143 -3.34 -5.72 1.63
C LEU A 143 -4.80 -6.17 1.74
N CYS A 144 -5.14 -6.98 2.73
CA CYS A 144 -6.49 -7.54 2.93
C CYS A 144 -7.55 -6.54 3.44
N ALA A 145 -7.16 -5.34 3.88
CA ALA A 145 -8.11 -4.33 4.34
C ALA A 145 -8.67 -3.49 3.17
N HIS A 146 -9.84 -2.86 3.40
CA HIS A 146 -10.44 -1.92 2.46
C HIS A 146 -9.44 -0.78 2.09
N PRO A 147 -9.38 -0.34 0.81
CA PRO A 147 -8.39 0.64 0.35
C PRO A 147 -8.36 1.99 1.09
N SER A 148 -9.48 2.39 1.69
CA SER A 148 -9.56 3.63 2.50
C SER A 148 -8.89 3.54 3.88
N VAL A 149 -8.49 2.33 4.29
CA VAL A 149 -7.87 2.04 5.57
C VAL A 149 -6.35 1.91 5.39
N LEU A 150 -5.59 2.55 6.28
CA LEU A 150 -4.17 2.24 6.49
C LEU A 150 -4.10 1.27 7.67
N PRO A 151 -3.85 -0.03 7.45
CA PRO A 151 -3.81 -1.00 8.53
C PRO A 151 -2.59 -0.77 9.42
N GLU A 152 -2.74 -0.89 10.74
CA GLU A 152 -1.62 -0.77 11.68
C GLU A 152 -0.50 -1.78 11.35
N ILE A 153 -0.85 -3.02 10.97
CA ILE A 153 0.13 -4.04 10.57
C ILE A 153 1.01 -3.57 9.40
N ARG A 154 0.44 -2.82 8.44
CA ARG A 154 1.19 -2.23 7.34
C ARG A 154 2.18 -1.22 7.88
N GLU A 155 1.72 -0.29 8.70
CA GLU A 155 2.59 0.72 9.30
C GLU A 155 3.75 0.12 10.12
N GLN A 156 3.49 -0.95 10.87
CA GLN A 156 4.53 -1.59 11.69
C GLN A 156 5.54 -2.39 10.85
N LEU A 157 5.11 -3.04 9.77
CA LEU A 157 5.93 -3.98 9.00
C LEU A 157 6.47 -3.42 7.69
N THR A 158 6.27 -2.13 7.41
CA THR A 158 6.82 -1.47 6.20
C THR A 158 7.43 -0.09 6.48
N SER A 159 7.62 0.27 7.77
CA SER A 159 8.20 1.56 8.15
C SER A 159 9.72 1.66 7.93
N GLN A 160 10.39 0.53 7.67
CA GLN A 160 11.82 0.44 7.41
C GLN A 160 12.08 -0.35 6.13
N GLN A 161 13.07 0.07 5.33
CA GLN A 161 13.36 -0.55 4.03
C GLN A 161 13.65 -2.04 4.15
N ASP A 162 14.42 -2.45 5.15
CA ASP A 162 14.81 -3.85 5.32
C ASP A 162 13.63 -4.75 5.66
N MET A 163 12.46 -4.20 6.05
CA MET A 163 11.25 -4.98 6.28
C MET A 163 10.63 -5.48 4.98
N PHE A 164 11.04 -4.98 3.80
CA PHE A 164 10.54 -5.46 2.52
C PHE A 164 11.20 -6.76 2.04
N SER A 165 12.01 -7.43 2.87
CA SER A 165 12.54 -8.76 2.56
C SER A 165 11.41 -9.78 2.32
N MET A 166 11.51 -10.55 1.22
CA MET A 166 10.53 -11.57 0.84
C MET A 166 10.31 -12.60 1.97
N GLU A 167 11.39 -13.14 2.55
CA GLU A 167 11.30 -14.19 3.57
C GLU A 167 10.76 -13.66 4.90
N PHE A 168 11.09 -12.42 5.26
CA PHE A 168 10.49 -11.76 6.42
C PHE A 168 8.97 -11.57 6.24
N GLN A 169 8.54 -11.12 5.06
CA GLN A 169 7.12 -10.90 4.76
C GLN A 169 6.35 -12.22 4.66
N ARG A 170 6.97 -13.30 4.16
CA ARG A 170 6.42 -14.67 4.23
C ARG A 170 6.23 -15.13 5.67
N ALA A 171 7.23 -14.94 6.54
CA ALA A 171 7.11 -15.24 7.97
C ALA A 171 5.97 -14.45 8.63
N ALA A 172 5.86 -13.14 8.34
CA ALA A 172 4.79 -12.29 8.85
C ALA A 172 3.40 -12.73 8.35
N ARG A 173 3.27 -13.09 7.06
CA ARG A 173 2.03 -13.66 6.51
C ARG A 173 1.65 -14.95 7.22
N GLN A 174 2.58 -15.87 7.42
CA GLN A 174 2.33 -17.13 8.13
C GLN A 174 1.81 -16.90 9.55
N LEU A 175 2.34 -15.89 10.25
CA LEU A 175 1.89 -15.53 11.59
C LEU A 175 0.51 -14.87 11.59
N TYR A 176 0.24 -13.95 10.68
CA TYR A 176 -0.86 -13.00 10.84
C TYR A 176 -1.99 -13.12 9.83
N PHE A 177 -1.85 -13.88 8.76
CA PHE A 177 -2.89 -14.08 7.75
C PHE A 177 -3.66 -15.40 7.95
N ASP A 178 -4.96 -15.36 7.74
CA ASP A 178 -5.87 -16.50 7.76
C ASP A 178 -6.44 -16.67 6.35
N ASP A 179 -5.92 -17.66 5.61
CA ASP A 179 -6.34 -17.96 4.24
C ASP A 179 -7.85 -18.31 4.17
N GLY A 180 -8.37 -18.98 5.20
CA GLY A 180 -9.79 -19.37 5.26
C GLY A 180 -10.75 -18.18 5.40
N LYS A 181 -10.25 -17.04 5.88
CA LYS A 181 -11.03 -15.79 6.03
C LYS A 181 -10.60 -14.68 5.09
N ASN A 182 -9.56 -14.93 4.28
CA ASN A 182 -8.92 -13.93 3.43
C ASN A 182 -8.61 -12.62 4.21
N GLY A 183 -8.07 -12.76 5.43
CA GLY A 183 -7.95 -11.63 6.36
C GLY A 183 -6.99 -11.90 7.50
N LEU A 184 -6.87 -10.92 8.40
CA LEU A 184 -5.98 -11.03 9.55
C LEU A 184 -6.51 -12.01 10.59
N LYS A 185 -5.61 -12.82 11.17
CA LYS A 185 -5.90 -13.63 12.35
C LYS A 185 -6.36 -12.74 13.50
N ARG A 186 -7.31 -13.26 14.29
CA ARG A 186 -7.87 -12.53 15.45
C ARG A 186 -6.73 -12.11 16.40
N GLY A 187 -6.71 -10.82 16.75
CA GLY A 187 -5.71 -10.25 17.66
C GLY A 187 -4.41 -9.78 16.99
N ALA A 188 -4.22 -10.01 15.69
CA ALA A 188 -3.04 -9.52 14.97
C ALA A 188 -2.98 -7.99 14.89
N GLY A 189 -4.12 -7.28 14.90
CA GLY A 189 -4.17 -5.82 14.96
C GLY A 189 -3.99 -5.21 16.37
N GLY A 190 -3.63 -6.00 17.38
CA GLY A 190 -3.49 -5.55 18.75
C GLY A 190 -2.11 -4.97 19.08
N LYS A 191 -1.92 -4.59 20.36
CA LYS A 191 -0.65 -4.05 20.89
C LYS A 191 0.05 -4.99 21.89
N THR A 192 -0.42 -6.23 21.98
CA THR A 192 0.04 -7.20 22.99
C THR A 192 1.26 -7.99 22.51
N ALA A 193 1.76 -8.89 23.35
CA ALA A 193 2.84 -9.83 23.03
C ALA A 193 2.58 -10.59 21.70
N GLY A 194 3.64 -10.82 20.92
CA GLY A 194 3.59 -11.53 19.63
C GLY A 194 2.89 -10.81 18.47
N THR A 195 2.37 -9.59 18.64
CA THR A 195 1.73 -8.80 17.56
C THR A 195 2.76 -8.23 16.57
N PRO A 196 2.36 -7.70 15.40
CA PRO A 196 3.28 -7.12 14.41
C PRO A 196 4.21 -6.04 14.97
N ARG A 197 3.72 -5.22 15.91
CA ARG A 197 4.54 -4.24 16.63
C ARG A 197 5.69 -4.89 17.39
N ARG A 198 5.45 -6.07 17.97
CA ARG A 198 6.47 -6.85 18.65
C ARG A 198 7.39 -7.54 17.65
N LEU A 199 6.86 -8.06 16.54
CA LEU A 199 7.67 -8.65 15.47
C LEU A 199 8.70 -7.66 14.93
N ALA A 200 8.30 -6.41 14.66
CA ALA A 200 9.21 -5.36 14.21
C ALA A 200 10.39 -5.16 15.17
N LYS A 201 10.14 -5.19 16.49
CA LYS A 201 11.19 -5.08 17.51
C LYS A 201 12.07 -6.32 17.60
N VAL A 202 11.48 -7.52 17.51
CA VAL A 202 12.25 -8.78 17.57
C VAL A 202 13.12 -8.96 16.34
N ARG A 203 12.62 -8.57 15.16
CA ARG A 203 13.40 -8.56 13.92
C ARG A 203 14.68 -7.73 14.05
N GLN A 204 14.60 -6.53 14.63
CA GLN A 204 15.79 -5.72 14.92
C GLN A 204 16.77 -6.40 15.88
N GLN A 205 16.28 -7.22 16.82
CA GLN A 205 17.14 -7.99 17.72
C GLN A 205 17.81 -9.16 16.98
N LEU A 206 17.08 -9.84 16.09
CA LEU A 206 17.62 -10.93 15.29
C LEU A 206 18.70 -10.44 14.32
N ASP A 207 18.54 -9.26 13.72
CA ASP A 207 19.50 -8.61 12.81
C ASP A 207 20.90 -8.41 13.44
N VAL A 208 21.03 -8.40 14.78
CA VAL A 208 22.32 -8.29 15.47
C VAL A 208 23.11 -9.60 15.44
N THR A 209 22.41 -10.73 15.29
CA THR A 209 22.97 -12.09 15.41
C THR A 209 22.89 -12.90 14.13
N TRP A 210 21.91 -12.60 13.27
CA TRP A 210 21.62 -13.33 12.05
C TRP A 210 21.55 -12.37 10.89
N ASN A 211 22.07 -12.78 9.74
CA ASN A 211 21.72 -12.14 8.49
C ASN A 211 20.33 -12.65 8.05
N LEU A 212 19.29 -11.86 8.29
CA LEU A 212 17.91 -12.26 7.96
C LEU A 212 17.67 -12.49 6.46
N PHE A 213 18.56 -12.02 5.58
CA PHE A 213 18.48 -12.30 4.14
C PHE A 213 18.93 -13.72 3.77
N ASP A 214 19.66 -14.40 4.67
CA ASP A 214 20.12 -15.78 4.48
C ASP A 214 19.16 -16.82 5.08
N LEU A 215 18.09 -16.36 5.76
CA LEU A 215 17.12 -17.22 6.42
C LEU A 215 15.84 -17.33 5.60
N ASP A 216 15.32 -18.55 5.49
CA ASP A 216 13.97 -18.76 4.99
C ASP A 216 12.91 -18.37 6.05
N ALA A 217 11.67 -18.20 5.58
CA ALA A 217 10.55 -17.83 6.43
C ALA A 217 10.30 -18.78 7.62
N ALA A 218 10.49 -20.10 7.42
CA ALA A 218 10.23 -21.09 8.46
C ALA A 218 11.27 -20.99 9.59
N HIS A 219 12.54 -20.80 9.22
CA HIS A 219 13.62 -20.57 10.16
C HIS A 219 13.40 -19.26 10.94
N ILE A 220 13.03 -18.17 10.26
CA ILE A 220 12.66 -16.92 10.93
C ILE A 220 11.59 -17.16 12.00
N VAL A 221 10.50 -17.88 11.66
CA VAL A 221 9.42 -18.20 12.60
C VAL A 221 9.91 -19.05 13.78
N ASN A 222 10.83 -19.98 13.54
CA ASN A 222 11.39 -20.85 14.59
C ASN A 222 12.29 -20.09 15.58
N LEU A 223 12.99 -19.04 15.14
CA LEU A 223 13.78 -18.17 16.02
C LEU A 223 12.91 -17.25 16.90
N LEU A 224 11.62 -17.10 16.59
CA LEU A 224 10.75 -16.21 17.33
C LEU A 224 10.46 -16.71 18.76
N PRO A 225 10.48 -15.82 19.77
CA PRO A 225 10.15 -16.16 21.14
C PRO A 225 8.75 -16.75 21.30
N ARG A 226 8.51 -17.43 22.44
CA ARG A 226 7.22 -18.09 22.75
C ARG A 226 5.99 -17.17 22.68
N GLU A 227 6.17 -15.86 22.81
CA GLU A 227 5.07 -14.90 22.69
C GLU A 227 4.36 -14.93 21.32
N PHE A 228 5.02 -15.45 20.28
CA PHE A 228 4.46 -15.61 18.93
C PHE A 228 3.73 -16.94 18.74
N ASP A 229 3.83 -17.90 19.68
CA ASP A 229 3.30 -19.26 19.50
C ASP A 229 1.79 -19.28 19.23
N ARG A 230 1.04 -18.33 19.79
CA ARG A 230 -0.41 -18.18 19.53
C ARG A 230 -0.76 -17.87 18.06
N PHE A 231 0.20 -17.38 17.29
CA PHE A 231 0.06 -17.01 15.88
C PHE A 231 0.73 -18.01 14.94
N LYS A 232 1.63 -18.86 15.45
CA LYS A 232 2.28 -19.90 14.65
C LYS A 232 1.21 -20.87 14.11
N PRO A 233 1.42 -21.42 12.90
CA PRO A 233 0.61 -22.54 12.44
C PRO A 233 0.65 -23.63 13.51
N LYS A 234 -0.51 -24.20 13.86
CA LYS A 234 -0.51 -25.42 14.68
C LYS A 234 0.21 -26.48 13.85
N ALA A 235 1.16 -27.19 14.47
CA ALA A 235 1.70 -28.40 13.85
C ALA A 235 0.51 -29.30 13.50
N GLN A 236 0.39 -29.67 12.24
CA GLN A 236 -0.54 -30.72 11.80
C GLN A 236 -0.08 -32.07 12.32
#